data_AF-A0A840Q7P1-F1
#
_entry.id   AF-A0A840Q7P1-F1
#
_cell.length_a   1.000
_cell.length_b   1.000
_cell.length_c   1.000
_cell.angle_alpha   90.00
_cell.angle_beta   90.00
_cell.angle_gamma   90.00
#
_symmetry.space_group_name_H-M   'P 1'
#
loop_
_entity.id
_entity.type
_entity.pdbx_description
1 polymer ?
#
loop_
_entity_poly.entity_id
_entity_poly.type
_entity_poly.pdbx_seq_one_letter_code
_entity_poly.pdbx_strand_id
1 'polypeptide(L)'
;MSSVQAAAAALRVVIAQLPKDVVTRLDSDLATVTDLLRETLGTSCREQEVLFEANSLRSGLVESLAEVLNWVERALEDKAAQLADQGAPGEAALPGEVSRKVQELRGKPPPKTSDKDMNRYMREITSQGWAVEKTGGNHLKVWGPAGEGPYVFSSTPSTATNNRKLRALTEQIRKNNRKDNT
;
A
#
# COMPACT_ATOMS: atom_id res chain seq x y z
N MET A 1 4.62 9.02 -1.55
CA MET A 1 4.12 7.63 -1.43
C MET A 1 2.65 7.63 -1.78
N SER A 2 2.23 6.86 -2.79
CA SER A 2 0.81 6.82 -3.18
C SER A 2 0.00 6.25 -2.01
N SER A 3 -1.24 6.74 -1.81
CA SER A 3 -2.12 6.25 -0.74
C SER A 3 -2.33 4.74 -0.78
N VAL A 4 -2.14 4.12 -1.96
CA VAL A 4 -2.24 2.68 -2.20
C VAL A 4 -1.02 1.92 -1.65
N GLN A 5 0.20 2.44 -1.83
CA GLN A 5 1.41 1.85 -1.23
C GLN A 5 1.41 1.98 0.30
N ALA A 6 0.90 3.12 0.82
CA ALA A 6 0.70 3.30 2.25
C ALA A 6 -0.35 2.31 2.80
N ALA A 7 -1.42 2.02 2.06
CA ALA A 7 -2.41 1.02 2.42
C ALA A 7 -1.84 -0.42 2.39
N ALA A 8 -1.02 -0.77 1.40
CA ALA A 8 -0.33 -2.07 1.35
C ALA A 8 0.65 -2.24 2.52
N ALA A 9 1.41 -1.19 2.87
CA ALA A 9 2.29 -1.20 4.04
C ALA A 9 1.49 -1.33 5.35
N ALA A 10 0.36 -0.62 5.47
CA ALA A 10 -0.52 -0.72 6.64
C ALA A 10 -1.11 -2.13 6.79
N LEU A 11 -1.51 -2.79 5.70
CA LEU A 11 -1.98 -4.18 5.73
C LEU A 11 -0.90 -5.16 6.21
N ARG A 12 0.36 -4.97 5.79
CA ARG A 12 1.50 -5.76 6.28
C ARG A 12 1.78 -5.54 7.76
N VAL A 13 1.60 -4.32 8.26
CA VAL A 13 1.67 -4.04 9.69
C VAL A 13 0.55 -4.75 10.46
N VAL A 14 -0.67 -4.77 9.91
CA VAL A 14 -1.81 -5.50 10.51
C VAL A 14 -1.58 -7.01 10.53
N ILE A 15 -0.99 -7.58 9.47
CA ILE A 15 -0.60 -9.00 9.43
C ILE A 15 0.36 -9.34 10.58
N ALA A 16 1.38 -8.49 10.81
CA ALA A 16 2.34 -8.68 11.90
C ALA A 16 1.71 -8.53 13.30
N GLN A 17 0.52 -7.95 13.40
CA GLN A 17 -0.24 -7.76 14.64
C GLN A 17 -1.36 -8.78 14.83
N LEU A 18 -1.50 -9.76 13.93
CA LEU A 18 -2.50 -10.82 14.10
C LEU A 18 -2.28 -11.54 15.44
N PRO A 19 -3.35 -11.80 16.22
CA PRO A 19 -3.24 -12.30 17.59
C PRO A 19 -2.96 -13.81 17.63
N LYS A 20 -1.86 -14.25 17.02
CA LYS A 20 -1.41 -15.65 17.03
C LYS A 20 -1.19 -16.16 18.46
N ASP A 21 -0.76 -15.26 19.34
CA ASP A 21 -0.57 -15.52 20.77
C ASP A 21 -1.87 -15.83 21.53
N VAL A 22 -3.03 -15.43 21.01
CA VAL A 22 -4.32 -15.74 21.64
C VAL A 22 -4.67 -17.22 21.46
N VAL A 23 -4.35 -17.80 20.30
CA VAL A 23 -4.59 -19.23 20.04
C VAL A 23 -3.66 -20.10 20.89
N THR A 24 -2.39 -19.70 21.04
CA THR A 24 -1.44 -20.43 21.90
C THR A 24 -1.81 -20.35 23.38
N ARG A 25 -2.28 -19.19 23.86
CA ARG A 25 -2.80 -19.05 25.23
C ARG A 25 -4.06 -19.87 25.46
N LEU A 26 -5.01 -19.84 24.53
CA LEU A 26 -6.22 -20.66 24.61
C LEU A 26 -5.88 -22.15 24.65
N ASP A 27 -4.93 -22.61 23.84
CA ASP A 27 -4.48 -24.00 23.87
C ASP A 27 -3.88 -24.39 25.23
N SER A 28 -3.07 -23.51 25.82
CA SER A 28 -2.51 -23.70 27.17
C SER A 28 -3.58 -23.73 28.26
N ASP A 29 -4.58 -22.85 28.18
CA ASP A 29 -5.68 -22.80 29.15
C ASP A 29 -6.54 -24.06 29.04
N LEU A 30 -6.84 -24.52 27.81
CA LEU A 30 -7.57 -25.76 27.57
C LEU A 30 -6.79 -27.00 27.99
N ALA A 31 -5.46 -27.01 27.84
CA ALA A 31 -4.60 -28.06 28.39
C ALA A 31 -4.74 -28.13 29.93
N THR A 32 -4.69 -26.98 30.59
CA THR A 32 -4.86 -26.87 32.05
C THR A 32 -6.22 -27.38 32.49
N VAL A 33 -7.29 -27.02 31.77
CA VAL A 33 -8.65 -27.53 32.03
C VAL A 33 -8.73 -29.05 31.84
N THR A 34 -8.03 -29.60 30.83
CA THR A 34 -7.99 -31.05 30.58
C THR A 34 -7.26 -31.80 31.70
N ASP A 35 -6.19 -31.22 32.24
CA ASP A 35 -5.48 -31.79 33.38
C ASP A 35 -6.30 -31.73 34.68
N LEU A 36 -7.01 -30.64 34.92
CA LEU A 36 -7.99 -30.52 36.03
C LEU A 36 -9.12 -31.55 35.90
N LEU A 37 -9.63 -31.77 34.69
CA LEU A 37 -10.62 -32.81 34.41
C LEU A 37 -10.09 -34.20 34.72
N ARG A 38 -8.84 -34.50 34.36
CA ARG A 38 -8.18 -35.77 34.69
C ARG A 38 -8.09 -35.97 36.21
N GLU A 39 -7.65 -34.95 36.94
CA GLU A 39 -7.55 -35.02 38.41
C GLU A 39 -8.92 -35.26 39.06
N THR A 40 -9.96 -34.58 38.55
CA THR A 40 -11.33 -34.70 39.08
C THR A 40 -11.96 -36.06 38.75
N LEU A 41 -11.64 -36.62 37.58
CA LEU A 41 -12.21 -37.86 37.07
C LEU A 41 -11.37 -39.10 37.42
N GLY A 42 -10.23 -38.97 38.10
CA GLY A 42 -9.25 -40.05 38.29
C GLY A 42 -9.76 -41.32 39.00
N THR A 43 -11.00 -41.33 39.51
CA THR A 43 -11.68 -42.50 40.07
C THR A 43 -12.95 -42.90 39.32
N SER A 44 -13.27 -42.24 38.21
CA SER A 44 -14.48 -42.43 37.41
C SER A 44 -14.25 -43.46 36.31
N CYS A 45 -15.20 -44.38 36.11
CA CYS A 45 -15.15 -45.33 35.00
C CYS A 45 -15.26 -44.66 33.61
N ARG A 46 -15.65 -43.38 33.54
CA ARG A 46 -15.79 -42.60 32.29
C ARG A 46 -14.60 -41.68 31.99
N GLU A 47 -13.55 -41.71 32.82
CA GLU A 47 -12.38 -40.82 32.70
C GLU A 47 -11.81 -40.81 31.28
N GLN A 48 -11.55 -41.99 30.71
CA GLN A 48 -10.94 -42.10 29.38
C GLN A 48 -11.82 -41.54 28.27
N GLU A 49 -13.13 -41.79 28.31
CA GLU A 49 -14.10 -41.30 27.31
C GLU A 49 -14.14 -39.78 27.32
N VAL A 50 -14.30 -39.18 28.51
CA VAL A 50 -14.38 -37.72 28.67
C VAL A 50 -13.06 -37.03 28.31
N LEU A 51 -11.92 -37.59 28.70
CA LEU A 51 -10.61 -37.03 28.34
C LEU A 51 -10.34 -37.13 26.84
N PHE A 52 -10.80 -38.19 26.17
CA PHE A 52 -10.66 -38.31 24.72
C PHE A 52 -11.51 -37.28 23.98
N GLU A 53 -12.76 -37.10 24.38
CA GLU A 53 -13.65 -36.06 23.81
C GLU A 53 -13.10 -34.66 24.06
N ALA A 54 -12.63 -34.37 25.28
CA ALA A 54 -12.06 -33.07 25.63
C ALA A 54 -10.80 -32.75 24.81
N ASN A 55 -9.89 -33.71 24.63
CA ASN A 55 -8.70 -33.54 23.80
C ASN A 55 -9.04 -33.39 22.32
N SER A 56 -10.05 -34.12 21.84
CA SER A 56 -10.54 -34.00 20.45
C SER A 56 -11.13 -32.62 20.19
N LEU A 57 -11.96 -32.11 21.12
CA LEU A 57 -12.55 -30.78 21.05
C LEU A 57 -11.48 -29.69 21.09
N ARG A 58 -10.52 -29.80 22.01
CA ARG A 58 -9.37 -28.88 22.12
C ARG A 58 -8.60 -28.84 20.80
N SER A 59 -8.22 -30.00 20.27
CA SER A 59 -7.43 -30.11 19.04
C SER A 59 -8.19 -29.50 17.85
N GLY A 60 -9.48 -29.84 17.68
CA GLY A 60 -10.30 -29.32 16.60
C GLY A 60 -10.54 -27.80 16.69
N LEU A 61 -10.71 -27.26 17.90
CA LEU A 61 -10.86 -25.82 18.11
C LEU A 61 -9.57 -25.06 17.77
N VAL A 62 -8.42 -25.56 18.24
CA VAL A 62 -7.10 -24.95 17.98
C VAL A 62 -6.77 -25.00 16.50
N GLU A 63 -7.01 -26.14 15.84
CA GLU A 63 -6.84 -26.30 14.40
C GLU A 63 -7.73 -25.33 13.62
N SER A 64 -9.02 -25.27 13.94
CA SER A 64 -9.96 -24.34 13.28
C SER A 64 -9.54 -22.87 13.44
N LEU A 65 -9.09 -22.47 14.63
CA LEU A 65 -8.64 -21.10 14.87
C LEU A 65 -7.33 -20.79 14.13
N ALA A 66 -6.41 -21.75 14.08
CA ALA A 66 -5.17 -21.62 13.32
C ALA A 66 -5.45 -21.52 11.81
N GLU A 67 -6.39 -22.31 11.28
CA GLU A 67 -6.84 -22.22 9.90
C GLU A 67 -7.43 -20.86 9.57
N VAL A 68 -8.31 -20.32 10.43
CA VAL A 68 -8.89 -18.99 10.23
C VAL A 68 -7.81 -17.91 10.25
N LEU A 69 -6.86 -17.97 11.18
CA LEU A 69 -5.73 -17.02 11.22
C LEU A 69 -4.88 -17.09 9.96
N ASN A 70 -4.53 -18.30 9.51
CA ASN A 70 -3.77 -18.51 8.28
C ASN A 70 -4.53 -18.03 7.03
N TRP A 71 -5.85 -18.24 6.99
CA TRP A 71 -6.70 -17.74 5.93
C TRP A 71 -6.75 -16.22 5.90
N VAL A 72 -6.92 -15.58 7.07
CA VAL A 72 -6.91 -14.12 7.19
C VAL A 72 -5.55 -13.54 6.80
N GLU A 73 -4.46 -14.16 7.25
CA GLU A 73 -3.09 -13.76 6.88
C GLU A 73 -2.90 -13.81 5.36
N ARG A 74 -3.23 -14.94 4.71
CA ARG A 74 -3.16 -15.06 3.25
C ARG A 74 -4.04 -14.06 2.53
N ALA A 75 -5.29 -13.86 2.97
CA ALA A 75 -6.20 -12.91 2.34
C ALA A 75 -5.68 -11.48 2.43
N LEU A 76 -5.06 -11.10 3.56
CA LEU A 76 -4.43 -9.80 3.75
C LEU A 76 -3.15 -9.66 2.92
N GLU A 77 -2.35 -10.73 2.79
CA GLU A 77 -1.15 -10.75 1.96
C GLU A 77 -1.50 -10.61 0.47
N ASP A 78 -2.45 -11.40 -0.01
CA ASP A 78 -2.98 -11.33 -1.37
C ASP A 78 -3.52 -9.93 -1.66
N LYS A 79 -4.24 -9.33 -0.70
CA LYS A 79 -4.75 -7.97 -0.86
C LYS A 79 -3.63 -6.94 -0.86
N ALA A 80 -2.61 -7.09 0.00
CA ALA A 80 -1.46 -6.21 0.03
C ALA A 80 -0.62 -6.33 -1.26
N ALA A 81 -0.48 -7.52 -1.83
CA ALA A 81 0.17 -7.76 -3.12
C ALA A 81 -0.63 -7.15 -4.27
N GLN A 82 -1.93 -7.39 -4.33
CA GLN A 82 -2.82 -6.76 -5.32
C GLN A 82 -2.78 -5.23 -5.24
N LEU A 83 -2.73 -4.65 -4.04
CA LEU A 83 -2.62 -3.20 -3.88
C LEU A 83 -1.22 -2.69 -4.23
N ALA A 84 -0.16 -3.46 -3.97
CA ALA A 84 1.18 -3.12 -4.45
C ALA A 84 1.24 -3.12 -5.98
N ASP A 85 0.59 -4.09 -6.62
CA ASP A 85 0.49 -4.23 -8.08
C ASP A 85 -0.45 -3.18 -8.71
N GLN A 86 -1.56 -2.83 -8.05
CA GLN A 86 -2.44 -1.72 -8.46
C GLN A 86 -1.81 -0.34 -8.18
N GLY A 87 -0.90 -0.29 -7.21
CA GLY A 87 -0.03 0.84 -6.93
C GLY A 87 1.13 0.95 -7.92
N ALA A 88 1.34 -0.05 -8.78
CA ALA A 88 2.14 0.07 -9.99
C ALA A 88 1.23 0.66 -11.10
N PRO A 89 1.45 1.92 -11.52
CA PRO A 89 0.93 2.34 -12.81
C PRO A 89 1.58 1.47 -13.88
N GLY A 90 0.83 1.11 -14.92
CA GLY A 90 1.43 0.61 -16.17
C GLY A 90 2.66 1.44 -16.53
N GLU A 91 3.78 0.75 -16.79
CA GLU A 91 5.09 1.36 -17.01
C GLU A 91 5.53 2.36 -15.92
N ALA A 92 5.74 1.86 -14.69
CA ALA A 92 6.64 2.54 -13.76
C ALA A 92 8.07 2.43 -14.30
N ALA A 93 8.47 3.43 -15.07
CA ALA A 93 9.85 3.67 -15.45
C ALA A 93 10.74 3.60 -14.19
N LEU A 94 11.78 2.75 -14.23
CA LEU A 94 12.68 2.53 -13.09
C LEU A 94 13.24 3.88 -12.58
N PRO A 95 13.63 4.02 -11.29
CA PRO A 95 14.20 5.27 -10.76
C PRO A 95 15.38 5.84 -11.58
N GLY A 96 16.09 4.98 -12.33
CA GLY A 96 17.10 5.39 -13.32
C GLY A 96 16.55 6.03 -14.61
N GLU A 97 15.34 5.66 -15.06
CA GLU A 97 14.69 6.24 -16.24
C GLU A 97 14.07 7.62 -15.97
N VAL A 98 13.51 7.84 -14.77
CA VAL A 98 12.92 9.15 -14.42
C VAL A 98 14.01 10.22 -14.35
N SER A 99 15.13 9.91 -13.70
CA SER A 99 16.29 10.81 -13.66
C SER A 99 16.86 11.07 -15.06
N ARG A 100 16.91 10.04 -15.91
CA ARG A 100 17.34 10.16 -17.31
C ARG A 100 16.40 11.06 -18.13
N LYS A 101 15.08 10.94 -17.97
CA LYS A 101 14.11 11.78 -18.68
C LYS A 101 14.13 13.23 -18.23
N VAL A 102 14.32 13.49 -16.95
CA VAL A 102 14.51 14.87 -16.48
C VAL A 102 15.81 15.47 -17.05
N GLN A 103 16.91 14.71 -17.09
CA GLN A 103 18.16 15.16 -17.73
C GLN A 103 17.99 15.41 -19.24
N GLU A 104 17.27 14.54 -19.96
CA GLU A 104 17.03 14.65 -21.40
C GLU A 104 16.15 15.85 -21.79
N LEU A 105 15.24 16.24 -20.90
CA LEU A 105 14.29 17.32 -21.10
C LEU A 105 14.73 18.64 -20.43
N ARG A 106 15.81 18.61 -19.64
CA ARG A 106 16.34 19.79 -18.96
C ARG A 106 16.75 20.84 -19.98
N GLY A 107 16.28 22.08 -19.77
CA GLY A 107 16.57 23.20 -20.66
C GLY A 107 15.70 23.29 -21.92
N LYS A 108 14.82 22.32 -22.18
CA LYS A 108 13.83 22.42 -23.27
C LYS A 108 12.60 23.22 -22.80
N PRO A 109 12.00 24.05 -23.67
CA PRO A 109 10.77 24.75 -23.32
C PRO A 109 9.61 23.75 -23.14
N PRO A 110 8.68 23.99 -22.20
CA PRO A 110 7.58 23.09 -21.96
C PRO A 110 6.65 23.01 -23.19
N PRO A 111 6.02 21.85 -23.44
CA PRO A 111 5.06 21.69 -24.53
C PRO A 111 3.88 22.66 -24.37
N LYS A 112 3.41 23.22 -25.49
CA LYS A 112 2.27 24.14 -25.51
C LYS A 112 0.95 23.39 -25.66
N THR A 113 -0.06 23.86 -24.94
CA THR A 113 -1.46 23.43 -25.09
C THR A 113 -2.36 24.61 -25.42
N SER A 114 -3.60 24.34 -25.81
CA SER A 114 -4.61 25.37 -26.07
C SER A 114 -5.06 26.12 -24.80
N ASP A 115 -4.90 25.51 -23.62
CA ASP A 115 -5.24 26.11 -22.33
C ASP A 115 -4.11 27.03 -21.80
N LYS A 116 -4.44 28.32 -21.57
CA LYS A 116 -3.52 29.35 -21.04
C LYS A 116 -3.11 29.09 -19.59
N ASP A 117 -4.01 28.60 -18.75
CA ASP A 117 -3.73 28.30 -17.35
C ASP A 117 -2.80 27.10 -17.25
N MET A 118 -3.05 26.07 -18.05
CA MET A 118 -2.18 24.91 -18.13
C MET A 118 -0.77 25.29 -18.59
N ASN A 119 -0.66 26.15 -19.61
CA ASN A 119 0.62 26.71 -20.06
C ASN A 119 1.33 27.55 -18.99
N ARG A 120 0.58 28.19 -18.09
CA ARG A 120 1.15 28.93 -16.95
C ARG A 120 1.72 27.97 -15.92
N TYR A 121 0.97 26.95 -15.50
CA TYR A 121 1.45 25.96 -14.53
C TYR A 121 2.64 25.16 -15.06
N MET A 122 2.64 24.76 -16.34
CA MET A 122 3.77 24.05 -16.92
C MET A 122 5.06 24.89 -16.89
N ARG A 123 4.98 26.17 -17.24
CA ARG A 123 6.14 27.09 -17.13
C ARG A 123 6.64 27.20 -15.70
N GLU A 124 5.73 27.29 -14.75
CA GLU A 124 6.08 27.39 -13.33
C GLU A 124 6.75 26.12 -12.80
N ILE A 125 6.22 24.95 -13.17
CA ILE A 125 6.79 23.65 -12.82
C ILE A 125 8.19 23.50 -13.46
N THR A 126 8.34 23.83 -14.74
CA THR A 126 9.64 23.76 -15.42
C THR A 126 10.67 24.73 -14.83
N SER A 127 10.26 25.92 -14.38
CA SER A 127 11.17 26.86 -13.71
C SER A 127 11.73 26.33 -12.39
N GLN A 128 11.06 25.34 -11.78
CA GLN A 128 11.48 24.67 -10.55
C GLN A 128 12.33 23.41 -10.81
N GLY A 129 12.78 23.20 -12.05
CA GLY A 129 13.68 22.09 -12.41
C GLY A 129 12.97 20.78 -12.78
N TRP A 130 11.64 20.79 -12.88
CA TRP A 130 10.85 19.64 -13.31
C TRP A 130 10.73 19.60 -14.85
N ALA A 131 10.64 18.41 -15.42
CA ALA A 131 10.50 18.22 -16.86
C ALA A 131 9.04 17.95 -17.25
N VAL A 132 8.61 18.45 -18.41
CA VAL A 132 7.26 18.22 -18.95
C VAL A 132 7.37 17.71 -20.37
N GLU A 133 6.66 16.63 -20.67
CA GLU A 133 6.62 15.98 -21.97
C GLU A 133 5.18 15.84 -22.44
N LYS A 134 4.95 16.01 -23.75
CA LYS A 134 3.67 15.65 -24.36
C LYS A 134 3.80 14.26 -24.95
N THR A 135 3.04 13.32 -24.39
CA THR A 135 2.92 11.95 -24.90
C THR A 135 1.75 11.81 -25.87
N GLY A 136 1.73 10.70 -26.61
CA GLY A 136 0.61 10.34 -27.49
C GLY A 136 -0.73 10.30 -26.74
N GLY A 137 -1.82 10.46 -27.49
CA GLY A 137 -3.18 10.39 -26.92
C GLY A 137 -3.65 11.65 -26.18
N ASN A 138 -3.06 12.83 -26.47
CA ASN A 138 -3.40 14.09 -25.77
C ASN A 138 -3.15 14.00 -24.25
N HIS A 139 -1.98 13.49 -23.85
CA HIS A 139 -1.57 13.46 -22.46
C HIS A 139 -0.25 14.20 -22.26
N LEU A 140 -0.14 14.89 -21.12
CA LEU A 140 1.09 15.52 -20.64
C LEU A 140 1.63 14.70 -19.48
N LYS A 141 2.92 14.38 -19.51
CA LYS A 141 3.65 13.77 -18.40
C LYS A 141 4.57 14.80 -17.76
N VAL A 142 4.56 14.85 -16.44
CA VAL A 142 5.41 15.74 -15.64
C VAL A 142 6.32 14.88 -14.76
N TRP A 143 7.62 15.14 -14.84
CA TRP A 143 8.68 14.36 -14.19
C TRP A 143 9.49 15.25 -13.24
N GLY A 144 9.79 14.75 -12.05
CA GLY A 144 10.51 15.45 -10.99
C GLY A 144 11.99 15.06 -10.92
N PRO A 145 12.87 16.01 -10.58
CA PRO A 145 14.32 15.84 -10.63
C PRO A 145 14.86 14.79 -9.65
N ALA A 146 14.14 14.47 -8.58
CA ALA A 146 14.51 13.45 -7.61
C ALA A 146 13.97 12.05 -7.97
N GLY A 147 13.46 11.87 -9.20
CA GLY A 147 12.81 10.62 -9.61
C GLY A 147 11.30 10.61 -9.39
N GLU A 148 10.68 11.76 -9.11
CA GLU A 148 9.24 11.83 -8.86
C GLU A 148 8.42 11.78 -10.17
N GLY A 149 7.24 11.17 -10.15
CA GLY A 149 6.38 11.05 -11.33
C GLY A 149 6.56 9.72 -12.09
N PRO A 150 6.00 9.59 -13.31
CA PRO A 150 5.35 10.64 -14.10
C PRO A 150 3.95 10.98 -13.59
N TYR A 151 3.65 12.27 -13.44
CA TYR A 151 2.28 12.74 -13.25
C TYR A 151 1.64 12.97 -14.62
N VAL A 152 0.56 12.24 -14.89
CA VAL A 152 -0.14 12.29 -16.18
C VAL A 152 -1.35 13.22 -16.10
N PHE A 153 -1.43 14.17 -17.03
CA PHE A 153 -2.54 15.10 -17.19
C PHE A 153 -3.13 14.94 -18.58
N SER A 154 -4.44 15.13 -18.72
CA SER A 154 -5.01 15.22 -20.06
C SER A 154 -4.73 16.60 -20.64
N SER A 155 -4.31 16.64 -21.90
CA SER A 155 -4.18 17.86 -22.69
C SER A 155 -5.47 18.26 -23.39
N THR A 156 -6.56 17.49 -23.23
CA THR A 156 -7.89 17.92 -23.67
C THR A 156 -8.47 18.97 -22.73
N PRO A 157 -9.25 19.95 -23.26
CA PRO A 157 -9.83 21.03 -22.48
C PRO A 157 -10.96 20.52 -21.58
N SER A 158 -10.57 19.91 -20.46
CA SER A 158 -11.39 19.62 -19.29
C SER A 158 -10.75 20.42 -18.14
N THR A 159 -10.98 21.73 -18.21
CA THR A 159 -10.15 22.78 -17.61
C THR A 159 -10.18 22.78 -16.08
N ALA A 160 -11.27 22.39 -15.42
CA ALA A 160 -11.36 22.51 -13.96
C ALA A 160 -10.54 21.44 -13.20
N THR A 161 -10.66 20.17 -13.59
CA THR A 161 -10.03 19.05 -12.87
C THR A 161 -8.53 19.01 -13.09
N ASN A 162 -8.07 19.24 -14.32
CA ASN A 162 -6.64 19.24 -14.63
C ASN A 162 -5.94 20.46 -14.02
N ASN A 163 -6.54 21.65 -14.07
CA ASN A 163 -5.96 22.83 -13.42
C ASN A 163 -5.94 22.69 -11.90
N ARG A 164 -6.93 22.03 -11.28
CA ARG A 164 -6.87 21.71 -9.84
C ARG A 164 -5.72 20.77 -9.49
N LYS A 165 -5.50 19.72 -10.30
CA LYS A 165 -4.39 18.77 -10.08
C LYS A 165 -3.02 19.42 -10.32
N LEU A 166 -2.88 20.24 -11.37
CA LEU A 166 -1.64 20.98 -11.64
C LEU A 166 -1.34 22.02 -10.56
N ARG A 167 -2.36 22.73 -10.07
CA ARG A 167 -2.22 23.64 -8.94
C ARG A 167 -1.78 22.90 -7.68
N ALA A 168 -2.39 21.77 -7.36
CA ALA A 168 -2.01 20.96 -6.21
C ALA A 168 -0.56 20.45 -6.33
N LEU A 169 -0.14 20.00 -7.52
CA LEU A 169 1.23 19.59 -7.78
C LEU A 169 2.20 20.77 -7.61
N THR A 170 1.87 21.94 -8.16
CA THR A 170 2.70 23.16 -8.03
C THR A 170 2.86 23.58 -6.56
N GLU A 171 1.79 23.52 -5.76
CA GLU A 171 1.85 23.79 -4.32
C GLU A 171 2.68 22.75 -3.56
N GLN A 172 2.60 21.48 -3.94
CA GLN A 172 3.41 20.41 -3.36
C GLN A 172 4.91 20.63 -3.63
N ILE A 173 5.29 20.96 -4.87
CA ILE A 173 6.67 21.26 -5.24
C ILE A 173 7.19 22.44 -4.42
N ARG A 174 6.41 23.52 -4.31
CA ARG A 174 6.78 24.69 -3.49
C ARG A 174 6.99 24.33 -2.01
N LYS A 175 6.17 23.43 -1.44
CA LYS A 175 6.31 22.99 -0.04
C LYS A 175 7.55 22.12 0.15
N ASN A 176 7.86 21.23 -0.79
CA ASN A 176 9.05 20.38 -0.72
C ASN A 176 10.33 21.23 -0.82
N ASN A 177 10.41 22.13 -1.80
CA ASN A 177 11.57 23.03 -1.96
C ASN A 177 11.80 23.98 -0.76
N ARG A 178 10.77 24.25 0.06
CA ARG A 178 10.94 25.03 1.30
C ARG A 178 11.54 24.21 2.44
N LYS A 179 11.26 22.91 2.49
CA LYS A 179 11.79 22.02 3.54
C LYS A 179 13.27 21.69 3.31
N ASP A 180 13.70 21.64 2.05
CA ASP A 180 15.10 21.33 1.70
C ASP A 180 16.06 22.51 1.91
N ASN A 181 15.54 23.71 2.23
CA ASN A 181 16.31 24.94 2.50
C ASN A 181 16.34 25.35 3.99
N THR A 182 15.85 24.49 4.89
CA THR A 182 15.89 24.66 6.35
C THR A 182 16.61 23.48 6.98
#